data_AF-A0A7H0EX19-F1
#
_entry.id   AF-A0A7H0EX19-F1
#
_cell.length_a   1.000
_cell.length_b   1.000
_cell.length_c   1.000
_cell.angle_alpha   90.00
_cell.angle_beta   90.00
_cell.angle_gamma   90.00
#
_symmetry.space_group_name_H-M   'P 1'
#
loop_
_entity.id
_entity.type
_entity.pdbx_description
1 polymer ?
#
loop_
_entity_poly.entity_id
_entity_poly.type
_entity_poly.pdbx_seq_one_letter_code
_entity_poly.pdbx_strand_id
1 'polypeptide(L)'
;MSLYLIEGVVKQLQSEQIEKVLDVIASAAFGLNSELIEAQVTENLERLFLVIDAPEAEIAEKSFAAGGLTTTLVKQVRLIGQDLATVKNRKGKANYLVEWNLPGGLTMEAYLQRKAEKSPLYAQVPEIKFERTYVCEDMSKCLCFYDSPNESTVKEARQIVSAPIDTLTSIRNLH
;
A
#
# COMPACT_ATOMS: atom_id res chain seq x y z
N MET A 1 10.42 -10.71 11.13
CA MET A 1 9.05 -10.82 10.57
C MET A 1 9.07 -10.14 9.21
N SER A 2 8.04 -10.38 8.42
CA SER A 2 7.93 -9.89 7.04
C SER A 2 6.66 -9.08 6.90
N LEU A 3 6.70 -8.08 6.01
CA LEU A 3 5.53 -7.30 5.67
C LEU A 3 4.69 -8.05 4.62
N TYR A 4 3.39 -8.12 4.86
CA TYR A 4 2.43 -8.71 3.94
C TYR A 4 1.39 -7.66 3.57
N LEU A 5 1.30 -7.36 2.27
CA LEU A 5 0.20 -6.61 1.69
C LEU A 5 -1.00 -7.53 1.55
N ILE A 6 -2.13 -7.09 2.06
CA ILE A 6 -3.42 -7.74 1.90
C ILE A 6 -4.37 -6.78 1.20
N GLU A 7 -5.04 -7.27 0.16
CA GLU A 7 -6.15 -6.57 -0.46
C GLU A 7 -7.44 -7.32 -0.17
N GLY A 8 -8.50 -6.59 0.10
CA GLY A 8 -9.82 -7.17 0.26
C GLY A 8 -10.95 -6.25 -0.13
N VAL A 9 -12.16 -6.81 -0.10
CA VAL A 9 -13.39 -6.12 -0.48
C VAL A 9 -14.14 -5.67 0.76
N VAL A 10 -14.52 -4.39 0.79
CA VAL A 10 -15.34 -3.77 1.86
C VAL A 10 -16.68 -3.24 1.35
N LYS A 11 -17.04 -3.61 0.12
CA LYS A 11 -18.30 -3.22 -0.51
C LYS A 11 -19.46 -3.43 0.45
N GLN A 12 -20.33 -2.42 0.56
CA GLN A 12 -21.50 -2.37 1.46
C GLN A 12 -21.22 -2.02 2.93
N LEU A 13 -19.96 -1.78 3.32
CA LEU A 13 -19.64 -1.26 4.64
C LEU A 13 -19.57 0.27 4.63
N GLN A 14 -20.11 0.88 5.69
CA GLN A 14 -19.93 2.29 6.01
C GLN A 14 -18.57 2.51 6.69
N SER A 15 -18.08 3.76 6.70
CA SER A 15 -16.76 4.10 7.25
C SER A 15 -16.59 3.63 8.71
N GLU A 16 -17.60 3.82 9.54
CA GLU A 16 -17.59 3.41 10.96
C GLU A 16 -17.56 1.89 11.13
N GLN A 17 -18.09 1.13 10.17
CA GLN A 17 -18.01 -0.33 10.19
C GLN A 17 -16.62 -0.80 9.80
N ILE A 18 -15.95 -0.10 8.89
CA ILE A 18 -14.58 -0.45 8.46
C ILE A 18 -13.60 -0.22 9.61
N GLU A 19 -13.72 0.87 10.37
CA GLU A 19 -12.88 1.10 11.55
C GLU A 19 -13.02 -0.02 12.59
N LYS A 20 -14.25 -0.45 12.89
CA LYS A 20 -14.49 -1.59 13.79
C LYS A 20 -13.88 -2.90 13.26
N VAL A 21 -13.94 -3.12 11.95
CA VAL A 21 -13.31 -4.27 11.32
C VAL A 21 -11.79 -4.21 11.46
N LEU A 22 -11.19 -3.03 11.31
CA LEU A 22 -9.75 -2.84 11.52
C LEU A 22 -9.33 -3.10 12.97
N ASP A 23 -10.12 -2.69 13.97
CA ASP A 23 -9.86 -3.00 15.37
C ASP A 23 -9.84 -4.52 15.64
N VAL A 24 -10.77 -5.25 15.01
CA VAL A 24 -10.83 -6.72 15.09
C VAL A 24 -9.59 -7.34 14.43
N ILE A 25 -9.22 -6.87 13.24
CA ILE A 25 -8.02 -7.35 12.52
C ILE A 25 -6.76 -7.07 13.33
N ALA A 26 -6.61 -5.86 13.88
CA ALA A 26 -5.46 -5.47 14.70
C ALA A 26 -5.36 -6.33 15.97
N SER A 27 -6.49 -6.57 16.65
CA SER A 27 -6.54 -7.44 17.83
C SER A 27 -6.16 -8.89 17.48
N ALA A 28 -6.64 -9.39 16.35
CA ALA A 28 -6.30 -10.73 15.86
C ALA A 28 -4.82 -10.85 15.47
N ALA A 29 -4.25 -9.83 14.81
CA ALA A 29 -2.84 -9.75 14.50
C ALA A 29 -2.00 -9.82 15.79
N PHE A 30 -2.33 -8.97 16.78
CA PHE A 30 -1.63 -8.96 18.06
C PHE A 30 -1.65 -10.34 18.75
N GLY A 31 -2.81 -10.99 18.80
CA GLY A 31 -2.96 -12.34 19.37
C GLY A 31 -2.21 -13.44 18.61
N LEU A 32 -1.82 -13.19 17.36
CA LEU A 32 -1.04 -14.08 16.50
C LEU A 32 0.43 -13.65 16.40
N ASN A 33 0.93 -12.85 17.36
CA ASN A 33 2.28 -12.28 17.35
C ASN A 33 2.58 -11.53 16.05
N SER A 34 1.63 -10.72 15.58
CA SER A 34 1.70 -9.92 14.36
C SER A 34 1.17 -8.51 14.63
N GLU A 35 1.40 -7.59 13.71
CA GLU A 35 1.03 -6.18 13.89
C GLU A 35 0.40 -5.62 12.62
N LEU A 36 -0.76 -4.98 12.75
CA LEU A 36 -1.31 -4.15 11.69
C LEU A 36 -0.46 -2.88 11.58
N ILE A 37 0.18 -2.68 10.43
CA ILE A 37 1.11 -1.58 10.21
C ILE A 37 0.41 -0.34 9.67
N GLU A 38 -0.47 -0.54 8.68
CA GLU A 38 -1.26 0.53 8.09
C GLU A 38 -2.47 -0.05 7.34
N ALA A 39 -3.48 0.80 7.13
CA ALA A 39 -4.65 0.45 6.35
C ALA A 39 -5.17 1.65 5.54
N GLN A 40 -5.52 1.42 4.27
CA GLN A 40 -6.17 2.40 3.42
C GLN A 40 -7.40 1.82 2.74
N VAL A 41 -8.45 2.62 2.65
CA VAL A 41 -9.65 2.29 1.88
C VAL A 41 -9.75 3.20 0.67
N THR A 42 -10.29 2.71 -0.42
CA THR A 42 -10.64 3.56 -1.57
C THR A 42 -11.75 4.55 -1.19
N GLU A 43 -11.75 5.74 -1.77
CA GLU A 43 -12.79 6.77 -1.50
C GLU A 43 -14.21 6.25 -1.75
N ASN A 44 -14.38 5.37 -2.75
CA ASN A 44 -15.66 4.74 -3.07
C ASN A 44 -16.06 3.56 -2.15
N LEU A 45 -15.27 3.25 -1.12
CA LEU A 45 -15.55 2.18 -0.14
C LEU A 45 -15.73 0.78 -0.74
N GLU A 46 -14.92 0.46 -1.75
CA GLU A 46 -14.97 -0.86 -2.41
C GLU A 46 -13.80 -1.77 -2.04
N ARG A 47 -12.58 -1.20 -1.99
CA ARG A 47 -11.34 -1.95 -1.75
C ARG A 47 -10.63 -1.44 -0.50
N LEU A 48 -10.02 -2.37 0.20
CA LEU A 48 -9.24 -2.14 1.40
C LEU A 48 -7.84 -2.73 1.20
N PHE A 49 -6.81 -1.96 1.53
CA PHE A 49 -5.40 -2.33 1.46
C PHE A 49 -4.82 -2.29 2.87
N LEU A 50 -4.24 -3.38 3.33
CA LEU A 50 -3.57 -3.48 4.63
C LEU A 50 -2.13 -3.92 4.46
N VAL A 51 -1.28 -3.48 5.37
CA VAL A 51 0.03 -4.10 5.58
C VAL A 51 0.10 -4.66 6.98
N ILE A 52 0.44 -5.94 7.10
CA ILE A 52 0.64 -6.62 8.38
C ILE A 52 2.10 -7.09 8.47
N ASP A 53 2.77 -6.79 9.58
CA ASP A 53 4.05 -7.41 9.92
C ASP A 53 3.76 -8.72 10.65
N ALA A 54 4.07 -9.84 9.99
CA ALA A 54 3.72 -11.18 10.44
C ALA A 54 4.90 -12.15 10.27
N PRO A 55 4.92 -13.30 10.96
CA PRO A 55 5.95 -14.31 10.73
C PRO A 55 5.81 -14.98 9.36
N GLU A 56 4.57 -15.20 8.90
CA GLU A 56 4.23 -15.96 7.69
C GLU A 56 2.97 -15.40 7.04
N ALA A 57 2.75 -15.69 5.75
CA ALA A 57 1.64 -15.15 4.97
C ALA A 57 0.28 -15.62 5.51
N GLU A 58 0.21 -16.88 5.91
CA GLU A 58 -0.98 -17.54 6.47
C GLU A 58 -1.43 -16.88 7.77
N ILE A 59 -0.48 -16.36 8.56
CA ILE A 59 -0.79 -15.63 9.79
C ILE A 59 -1.36 -14.25 9.45
N ALA A 60 -0.75 -13.52 8.52
CA ALA A 60 -1.28 -12.24 8.05
C ALA A 60 -2.71 -12.40 7.48
N GLU A 61 -2.92 -13.41 6.63
CA GLU A 61 -4.22 -13.72 6.05
C GLU A 61 -5.25 -14.09 7.13
N LYS A 62 -4.87 -14.91 8.11
CA LYS A 62 -5.73 -15.27 9.24
C LYS A 62 -6.12 -14.05 10.09
N SER A 63 -5.20 -13.12 10.32
CA SER A 63 -5.49 -11.86 11.01
C SER A 63 -6.51 -11.02 10.24
N PHE A 64 -6.35 -10.91 8.91
CA PHE A 64 -7.31 -10.20 8.07
C PHE A 64 -8.69 -10.87 8.04
N ALA A 65 -8.73 -12.20 7.90
CA ALA A 65 -9.96 -12.98 7.85
C ALA A 65 -10.80 -12.87 9.13
N ALA A 66 -10.19 -12.55 10.28
CA ALA A 66 -10.91 -12.28 11.52
C ALA A 66 -11.88 -11.09 11.40
N GLY A 67 -11.60 -10.15 10.48
CA GLY A 67 -12.47 -9.03 10.15
C GLY A 67 -13.72 -9.41 9.33
N GLY A 68 -13.84 -10.66 8.89
CA GLY A 68 -14.99 -11.14 8.10
C GLY A 68 -15.03 -10.60 6.66
N LEU A 69 -13.93 -10.03 6.17
CA LEU A 69 -13.82 -9.52 4.81
C LEU A 69 -13.34 -10.58 3.84
N THR A 70 -13.69 -10.42 2.56
CA THR A 70 -13.16 -11.28 1.49
C THR A 70 -11.77 -10.80 1.09
N THR A 71 -10.77 -11.66 1.28
CA THR A 71 -9.40 -11.48 0.78
C THR A 71 -9.36 -11.67 -0.73
N THR A 72 -8.72 -10.75 -1.44
CA THR A 72 -8.47 -10.86 -2.89
C THR A 72 -7.01 -11.12 -3.21
N LEU A 73 -6.10 -10.70 -2.33
CA LEU A 73 -4.67 -10.85 -2.53
C LEU A 73 -3.92 -10.85 -1.19
N VAL A 74 -2.91 -11.71 -1.07
CA VAL A 74 -1.91 -11.68 0.00
C VAL A 74 -0.54 -11.82 -0.64
N LYS A 75 0.37 -10.87 -0.38
CA LYS A 75 1.73 -10.89 -0.93
C LYS A 75 2.73 -10.39 0.10
N GLN A 76 3.85 -11.09 0.22
CA GLN A 76 5.01 -10.53 0.92
C GLN A 76 5.52 -9.32 0.14
N VAL A 77 5.80 -8.23 0.85
CA VAL A 77 6.21 -6.96 0.27
C VAL A 77 7.45 -6.39 0.93
N ARG A 78 8.17 -5.56 0.17
CA ARG A 78 9.23 -4.71 0.65
C ARG A 78 8.78 -3.26 0.68
N LEU A 79 9.00 -2.60 1.80
CA LEU A 79 8.79 -1.15 1.95
C LEU A 79 9.99 -0.39 1.37
N ILE A 80 9.72 0.61 0.52
CA ILE A 80 10.74 1.47 -0.10
C ILE A 80 10.31 2.93 0.00
N GLY A 81 11.24 3.80 0.42
CA GLY A 81 11.08 5.26 0.47
C GLY A 81 11.00 5.79 1.89
N GLN A 82 10.09 5.23 2.70
CA GLN A 82 10.00 5.50 4.14
C GLN A 82 10.50 4.30 4.93
N ASP A 83 11.02 4.53 6.14
CA ASP A 83 11.27 3.48 7.09
C ASP A 83 9.97 3.07 7.82
N LEU A 84 9.98 1.86 8.39
CA LEU A 84 8.81 1.29 9.05
C LEU A 84 8.37 2.11 10.28
N ALA A 85 9.30 2.72 11.01
CA ALA A 85 8.95 3.54 12.17
C ALA A 85 8.23 4.83 11.75
N THR A 86 8.63 5.44 10.63
CA THR A 86 7.92 6.58 10.02
C THR A 86 6.50 6.21 9.60
N VAL A 87 6.30 5.01 9.03
CA VAL A 87 4.97 4.51 8.69
C VAL A 87 4.11 4.33 9.94
N LYS A 88 4.63 3.62 10.96
CA LYS A 88 3.92 3.34 12.23
C LYS A 88 3.54 4.60 13.01
N ASN A 89 4.42 5.61 13.05
CA ASN A 89 4.20 6.84 13.82
C ASN A 89 3.25 7.84 13.15
N ARG A 90 2.60 7.46 12.04
CA ARG A 90 1.58 8.21 11.30
C ARG A 90 1.83 9.71 11.14
N LYS A 91 2.35 10.08 9.96
CA LYS A 91 1.95 11.29 9.20
C LYS A 91 1.95 11.03 7.69
N GLY A 92 1.41 9.89 7.25
CA GLY A 92 1.19 9.64 5.83
C GLY A 92 -0.03 10.43 5.33
N LYS A 93 0.17 11.54 4.62
CA LYS A 93 -0.91 12.29 3.95
C LYS A 93 -1.34 11.66 2.62
N ALA A 94 -0.92 10.42 2.37
CA ALA A 94 -1.15 9.77 1.10
C ALA A 94 -2.64 9.70 0.81
N ASN A 95 -3.07 10.41 -0.23
CA ASN A 95 -4.46 10.47 -0.67
C ASN A 95 -4.64 9.84 -2.06
N TYR A 96 -3.55 9.41 -2.69
CA TYR A 96 -3.56 8.63 -3.93
C TYR A 96 -2.68 7.38 -3.85
N LEU A 97 -3.17 6.32 -4.48
CA LEU A 97 -2.49 5.05 -4.68
C LEU A 97 -2.35 4.77 -6.17
N VAL A 98 -1.13 4.51 -6.63
CA VAL A 98 -0.83 3.98 -7.97
C VAL A 98 -0.45 2.52 -7.85
N GLU A 99 -1.14 1.67 -8.60
CA GLU A 99 -0.76 0.27 -8.81
C GLU A 99 -0.06 0.14 -10.17
N TRP A 100 1.03 -0.65 -10.18
CA TRP A 100 1.72 -1.03 -11.41
C TRP A 100 1.97 -2.54 -11.40
N ASN A 101 1.46 -3.22 -12.42
CA ASN A 101 1.74 -4.62 -12.73
C ASN A 101 3.13 -4.69 -13.37
N LEU A 102 4.06 -5.29 -12.67
CA LEU A 102 5.45 -5.31 -13.09
C LEU A 102 5.63 -6.31 -14.23
N PRO A 103 6.39 -5.97 -15.29
CA PRO A 103 6.60 -6.87 -16.41
C PRO A 103 7.42 -8.09 -15.97
N GLY A 104 7.10 -9.25 -16.55
CA GLY A 104 7.87 -10.48 -16.32
C GLY A 104 9.36 -10.30 -16.64
N GLY A 105 10.22 -10.86 -15.79
CA GLY A 105 11.68 -10.78 -15.93
C GLY A 105 12.34 -9.55 -15.31
N LEU A 106 11.56 -8.59 -14.77
CA LEU A 106 12.11 -7.49 -13.98
C LEU A 106 12.60 -7.99 -12.62
N THR A 107 13.87 -7.77 -12.30
CA THR A 107 14.44 -8.13 -11.00
C THR A 107 14.25 -7.00 -9.98
N MET A 108 14.25 -7.36 -8.69
CA MET A 108 14.20 -6.38 -7.59
C MET A 108 15.37 -5.39 -7.67
N GLU A 109 16.56 -5.87 -8.01
CA GLU A 109 17.76 -5.03 -8.17
C GLU A 109 17.56 -3.98 -9.27
N ALA A 110 17.11 -4.41 -10.46
CA ALA A 110 16.84 -3.50 -11.57
C ALA A 110 15.73 -2.50 -11.24
N TYR A 111 14.70 -2.94 -10.52
CA TYR A 111 13.63 -2.06 -10.02
C TYR A 111 14.19 -0.98 -9.08
N LEU A 112 15.01 -1.37 -8.10
CA LEU A 112 15.60 -0.44 -7.12
C LEU A 112 16.58 0.54 -7.78
N GLN A 113 17.41 0.06 -8.70
CA GLN A 113 18.32 0.92 -9.47
C GLN A 113 17.55 1.98 -10.25
N ARG A 114 16.53 1.57 -11.02
CA ARG A 114 15.67 2.50 -11.78
C ARG A 114 15.01 3.51 -10.83
N LYS A 115 14.53 3.06 -9.66
CA LYS A 115 13.88 3.95 -8.70
C LYS A 115 14.87 4.98 -8.14
N ALA A 116 16.09 4.58 -7.80
CA ALA A 116 17.12 5.51 -7.35
C ALA A 116 17.48 6.55 -8.43
N GLU A 117 17.55 6.14 -9.69
CA GLU A 117 17.83 7.04 -10.83
C GLU A 117 16.67 8.03 -11.09
N LYS A 118 15.42 7.59 -10.92
CA LYS A 118 14.23 8.36 -11.31
C LYS A 118 13.61 9.18 -10.18
N SER A 119 13.73 8.74 -8.92
CA SER A 119 13.17 9.44 -7.77
C SER A 119 13.57 10.93 -7.65
N PRO A 120 14.81 11.35 -7.97
CA PRO A 120 15.16 12.78 -7.95
C PRO A 120 14.33 13.65 -8.90
N LEU A 121 13.76 13.06 -9.96
CA LEU A 121 12.98 13.81 -10.96
C LEU A 121 11.62 14.28 -10.41
N TYR A 122 11.15 13.74 -9.28
CA TYR A 122 9.96 14.26 -8.60
C TYR A 122 10.10 15.74 -8.20
N ALA A 123 11.33 16.25 -8.07
CA ALA A 123 11.57 17.68 -7.83
C ALA A 123 11.03 18.60 -8.94
N GLN A 124 10.71 18.06 -10.11
CA GLN A 124 10.09 18.81 -11.22
C GLN A 124 8.57 19.00 -11.04
N VAL A 125 7.93 18.32 -10.08
CA VAL A 125 6.51 18.47 -9.74
C VAL A 125 6.39 18.73 -8.23
N PRO A 126 6.70 19.94 -7.75
CA PRO A 126 6.81 20.24 -6.32
C PRO A 126 5.48 20.09 -5.55
N GLU A 127 4.34 20.08 -6.26
CA GLU A 127 3.00 19.94 -5.68
C GLU A 127 2.70 18.53 -5.19
N ILE A 128 3.45 17.52 -5.65
CA ILE A 128 3.27 16.12 -5.24
C ILE A 128 4.41 15.66 -4.33
N LYS A 129 4.04 14.84 -3.37
CA LYS A 129 5.00 14.14 -2.52
C LYS A 129 4.84 12.64 -2.69
N PHE A 130 5.87 12.00 -3.21
CA PHE A 130 6.01 10.55 -3.11
C PHE A 130 6.25 10.18 -1.65
N GLU A 131 5.40 9.33 -1.08
CA GLU A 131 5.49 8.90 0.31
C GLU A 131 6.28 7.58 0.40
N ARG A 132 5.73 6.51 -0.18
CA ARG A 132 6.31 5.16 -0.08
C ARG A 132 5.83 4.23 -1.19
N THR A 133 6.53 3.11 -1.34
CA THR A 133 6.09 2.00 -2.16
C THR A 133 6.17 0.69 -1.40
N TYR A 134 5.15 -0.14 -1.57
CA TYR A 134 5.21 -1.57 -1.30
C TYR A 134 5.40 -2.31 -2.63
N VAL A 135 6.52 -2.99 -2.79
CA VAL A 135 6.77 -3.86 -3.95
C VAL A 135 6.64 -5.31 -3.52
N CYS A 136 5.89 -6.12 -4.25
CA CYS A 136 5.78 -7.55 -3.95
C CYS A 136 7.13 -8.23 -4.20
N GLU A 137 7.56 -9.10 -3.27
CA GLU A 137 8.84 -9.82 -3.37
C GLU A 137 8.87 -10.77 -4.58
N ASP A 138 7.70 -11.22 -5.06
CA ASP A 138 7.56 -12.01 -6.29
C ASP A 138 7.60 -11.18 -7.57
N MET A 139 7.81 -9.86 -7.46
CA MET A 139 7.87 -8.91 -8.58
C MET A 139 6.60 -8.91 -9.44
N SER A 140 5.43 -9.25 -8.88
CA SER A 140 4.15 -9.22 -9.62
C SER A 140 3.57 -7.82 -9.75
N LYS A 141 3.62 -7.01 -8.68
CA LYS A 141 3.09 -5.64 -8.65
C LYS A 141 3.81 -4.76 -7.63
N CYS A 142 3.59 -3.45 -7.74
CA CYS A 142 3.92 -2.50 -6.68
C CYS A 142 2.80 -1.48 -6.47
N LEU A 143 2.67 -1.01 -5.23
CA LEU A 143 1.73 0.01 -4.76
C LEU A 143 2.51 1.24 -4.35
N CYS A 144 2.33 2.37 -5.03
CA CYS A 144 3.01 3.63 -4.75
C CYS A 144 2.03 4.67 -4.20
N PHE A 145 2.35 5.23 -3.04
CA PHE A 145 1.51 6.15 -2.29
C PHE A 145 1.99 7.60 -2.47
N TYR A 146 1.05 8.51 -2.69
CA TYR A 146 1.32 9.93 -2.93
C TYR A 146 0.40 10.82 -2.12
N ASP A 147 0.93 11.92 -1.61
CA ASP A 147 0.18 13.12 -1.21
C ASP A 147 0.19 14.09 -2.40
N SER A 148 -0.99 14.34 -2.99
CA SER A 148 -1.15 15.13 -4.21
C SER A 148 -2.42 15.97 -4.15
N PRO A 149 -2.45 17.18 -4.74
CA PRO A 149 -3.68 17.98 -4.79
C PRO A 149 -4.76 17.38 -5.69
N ASN A 150 -4.38 16.62 -6.72
CA ASN A 150 -5.32 16.02 -7.68
C ASN A 150 -4.67 14.85 -8.46
N GLU A 151 -5.51 14.13 -9.20
CA GLU A 151 -5.12 12.97 -10.01
C GLU A 151 -4.18 13.34 -11.18
N SER A 152 -4.40 14.50 -11.82
CA SER A 152 -3.56 14.95 -12.95
C SER A 152 -2.10 15.18 -12.53
N THR A 153 -1.85 15.73 -11.34
CA THR A 153 -0.51 15.91 -10.81
C THR A 153 0.18 14.57 -10.56
N VAL A 154 -0.55 13.54 -10.12
CA VAL A 154 -0.01 12.17 -10.00
C VAL A 154 0.40 11.63 -11.37
N LYS A 155 -0.46 11.80 -12.39
CA LYS A 155 -0.18 11.35 -13.76
C LYS A 155 1.05 12.04 -14.35
N GLU A 156 1.16 13.36 -14.18
CA GLU A 156 2.32 14.14 -14.61
C GLU A 156 3.62 13.66 -13.94
N ALA A 157 3.59 13.50 -12.61
CA ALA A 157 4.74 13.02 -11.87
C ALA A 157 5.21 11.63 -12.35
N ARG A 158 4.26 10.71 -12.59
CA ARG A 158 4.54 9.37 -13.14
C ARG A 158 5.11 9.43 -14.55
N GLN A 159 4.66 10.36 -15.38
CA GLN A 159 5.22 10.58 -16.71
C GLN A 159 6.69 11.04 -16.63
N ILE A 160 6.99 12.00 -15.76
CA ILE A 160 8.35 12.53 -15.55
C ILE A 160 9.32 11.44 -15.08
N VAL A 161 8.91 10.61 -14.12
CA VAL A 161 9.74 9.47 -13.67
C VAL A 161 9.69 8.27 -14.63
N SER A 162 8.97 8.39 -15.76
CA SER A 162 8.77 7.35 -16.76
C SER A 162 8.26 6.03 -16.14
N ALA A 163 7.33 6.11 -15.18
CA ALA A 163 6.85 4.97 -14.43
C ALA A 163 5.37 4.68 -14.79
N PRO A 164 5.03 3.46 -15.26
CA PRO A 164 3.68 3.16 -15.76
C PRO A 164 2.58 3.28 -14.70
N ILE A 165 1.32 3.39 -15.12
CA ILE A 165 0.14 3.37 -14.25
C ILE A 165 -0.82 2.32 -14.81
N ASP A 166 -1.09 1.24 -14.06
CA ASP A 166 -2.19 0.33 -14.38
C ASP A 166 -3.48 0.80 -13.73
N THR A 167 -3.39 1.28 -12.49
CA THR A 167 -4.54 1.80 -11.75
C THR A 167 -4.09 2.98 -10.90
N LEU A 168 -4.93 4.00 -10.84
CA LEU A 168 -4.78 5.17 -9.98
C LEU A 168 -6.08 5.36 -9.23
N THR A 169 -6.01 5.43 -7.90
CA THR A 169 -7.19 5.49 -7.04
C THR A 169 -6.98 6.46 -5.88
N SER A 170 -8.00 7.25 -5.59
CA SER A 170 -8.04 8.07 -4.37
C SER A 170 -8.31 7.21 -3.15
N ILE A 171 -7.61 7.48 -2.05
CA ILE A 171 -7.62 6.65 -0.84
C ILE A 171 -7.75 7.49 0.43
N ARG A 172 -8.30 6.87 1.48
CA ARG A 172 -8.34 7.40 2.85
C ARG A 172 -7.50 6.51 3.76
N ASN A 173 -6.68 7.11 4.61
CA ASN A 173 -5.87 6.40 5.61
C ASN A 173 -6.73 6.11 6.85
N LEU A 174 -6.78 4.85 7.28
CA LEU A 174 -7.59 4.38 8.41
C LEU A 174 -6.74 3.86 9.57
N HIS A 175 -5.71 3.06 9.28
CA HIS A 175 -4.64 2.67 10.23
C HIS A 175 -3.24 3.05 9.75
#